data_AF-A0A2E9Z7R9-F1
#
_entry.id   AF-A0A2E9Z7R9-F1
#
_cell.length_a   1.000
_cell.length_b   1.000
_cell.length_c   1.000
_cell.angle_alpha   90.00
_cell.angle_beta   90.00
_cell.angle_gamma   90.00
#
_symmetry.space_group_name_H-M   'P 1'
#
loop_
_entity.id
_entity.type
_entity.pdbx_description
1 polymer ?
#
loop_
_entity_poly.entity_id
_entity_poly.type
_entity_poly.pdbx_seq_one_letter_code
_entity_poly.pdbx_strand_id
1 'polypeptide(L)'
;MPDYVNKKFEVVGDLVLSGTSVREIFEYKITPPAVQFVTTTFGTLTGKEITIPEQSLVLSGADLSITGGNTVDLTNIIPEIDTQTLSLTGTNLSIDRGNTIDLANLIPDIDAQTLTFSGTNLSIDRGNTVDLSSLNQTLSVSGTELSVSDGNTVDLAFLAEELDDQTLSLSGSDLSISNGNTVDLSSMSQTLSVSGTEMTISDGNTVDL
;
A
#
# COMPACT_ATOMS: atom_id res chain seq x y z
N MET A 1 40.78 -34.12 -88.13
CA MET A 1 40.61 -34.75 -86.81
C MET A 1 41.85 -34.40 -86.00
N PRO A 2 41.74 -33.85 -84.79
CA PRO A 2 42.93 -33.49 -84.03
C PRO A 2 43.64 -34.77 -83.58
N ASP A 3 44.94 -34.87 -83.89
CA ASP A 3 45.81 -35.94 -83.42
C ASP A 3 45.93 -35.84 -81.90
N TYR A 4 45.30 -36.77 -81.19
CA TYR A 4 45.55 -36.95 -79.77
C TYR A 4 46.92 -37.58 -79.61
N VAL A 5 47.90 -36.76 -79.21
CA VAL A 5 49.19 -37.29 -78.75
C VAL A 5 48.94 -37.97 -77.41
N ASN A 6 48.89 -39.30 -77.41
CA ASN A 6 49.00 -40.10 -76.20
C ASN A 6 50.43 -39.94 -75.64
N LYS A 7 50.68 -38.86 -74.89
CA LYS A 7 51.92 -38.73 -74.12
C LYS A 7 51.82 -39.65 -72.92
N LYS A 8 52.59 -40.73 -72.94
CA LYS A 8 52.87 -41.55 -71.76
C LYS A 8 53.80 -40.75 -70.86
N PHE A 9 53.33 -40.39 -69.67
CA PHE A 9 54.18 -39.82 -68.63
C PHE A 9 54.57 -40.96 -67.71
N GLU A 10 55.86 -41.24 -67.62
CA GLU A 10 56.43 -42.09 -66.59
C GLU A 10 56.82 -41.18 -65.43
N VAL A 11 56.20 -41.36 -64.27
CA VAL A 11 56.58 -40.65 -63.06
C VAL A 11 57.67 -41.47 -62.39
N VAL A 12 58.91 -40.96 -62.40
CA VAL A 12 60.01 -41.54 -61.64
C VAL A 12 60.11 -40.78 -60.32
N GLY A 13 59.42 -41.28 -59.29
CA GLY A 13 59.32 -40.68 -57.96
C GLY A 13 57.92 -40.79 -57.37
N ASP A 14 57.72 -40.20 -56.19
CA ASP A 14 56.41 -40.20 -55.53
C ASP A 14 55.43 -39.26 -56.23
N LEU A 15 54.29 -39.80 -56.67
CA LEU A 15 53.19 -39.01 -57.21
C LEU A 15 52.27 -38.56 -56.06
N VAL A 16 52.34 -37.29 -55.70
CA VAL A 16 51.45 -36.69 -54.70
C VAL A 16 50.33 -35.93 -55.42
N LEU A 17 49.11 -36.46 -55.35
CA LEU A 17 47.90 -35.76 -55.81
C LEU A 17 47.21 -35.16 -54.58
N SER A 18 46.98 -33.85 -54.58
CA SER A 18 46.23 -33.16 -53.52
C SER A 18 45.00 -32.46 -54.10
N GLY A 19 43.87 -32.61 -53.42
CA GLY A 19 42.57 -32.03 -53.81
C GLY A 19 41.40 -32.92 -53.43
N THR A 20 40.19 -32.36 -53.37
CA THR A 20 38.96 -33.05 -52.93
C THR A 20 38.28 -33.89 -54.02
N SER A 21 38.87 -33.99 -55.21
CA SER A 21 38.22 -34.57 -56.41
C SER A 21 39.13 -35.53 -57.19
N VAL A 22 39.96 -36.32 -56.52
CA VAL A 22 40.65 -37.44 -57.17
C VAL A 22 39.62 -38.56 -57.36
N ARG A 23 39.14 -38.77 -58.59
CA ARG A 23 38.07 -39.75 -58.88
C ARG A 23 38.55 -41.05 -59.51
N GLU A 24 39.69 -41.07 -60.19
CA GLU A 24 40.23 -42.30 -60.81
C GLU A 24 41.72 -42.12 -61.16
N ILE A 25 42.56 -43.09 -60.82
CA ILE A 25 43.96 -43.19 -61.27
C ILE A 25 44.08 -44.50 -62.04
N PHE A 26 44.31 -44.43 -63.35
CA PHE A 26 44.54 -45.63 -64.17
C PHE A 26 45.99 -46.08 -64.04
N GLU A 27 46.25 -47.24 -63.43
CA GLU A 27 47.58 -47.85 -63.39
C GLU A 27 47.76 -48.93 -64.47
N TYR A 28 48.90 -48.89 -65.16
CA TYR A 28 49.37 -49.99 -65.99
C TYR A 28 49.93 -51.08 -65.07
N LYS A 29 49.45 -52.34 -65.24
CA LYS A 29 49.83 -53.52 -64.44
C LYS A 29 51.35 -53.61 -64.21
N ILE A 30 51.78 -53.18 -63.03
CA ILE A 30 53.00 -53.67 -62.37
C ILE A 30 52.54 -54.58 -61.23
N THR A 31 53.11 -55.78 -61.18
CA THR A 31 52.89 -56.71 -60.06
C THR A 31 54.12 -56.58 -59.16
N PRO A 32 53.98 -56.11 -57.90
CA PRO A 32 52.74 -55.69 -57.22
C PRO A 32 52.37 -54.20 -57.48
N PRO A 33 51.10 -53.80 -57.27
CA PRO A 33 50.53 -52.55 -57.79
C PRO A 33 50.91 -51.31 -56.96
N ALA A 34 50.70 -50.13 -57.56
CA ALA A 34 51.05 -48.83 -57.01
C ALA A 34 49.94 -48.26 -56.08
N VAL A 35 50.36 -47.27 -55.29
CA VAL A 35 49.68 -46.66 -54.12
C VAL A 35 49.52 -47.57 -52.90
N GLN A 36 50.50 -47.52 -51.98
CA GLN A 36 50.45 -48.26 -50.70
C GLN A 36 49.85 -47.47 -49.54
N PHE A 37 49.67 -46.14 -49.69
CA PHE A 37 49.15 -45.32 -48.60
C PHE A 37 48.52 -44.01 -49.06
N VAL A 38 47.43 -43.62 -48.40
CA VAL A 38 46.85 -42.28 -48.46
C VAL A 38 47.10 -41.61 -47.11
N THR A 39 47.86 -40.52 -47.09
CA THR A 39 48.08 -39.74 -45.87
C THR A 39 46.95 -38.73 -45.73
N THR A 40 46.19 -38.86 -44.64
CA THR A 40 45.17 -37.89 -44.23
C THR A 40 45.71 -37.06 -43.06
N THR A 41 45.02 -35.99 -42.71
CA THR A 41 45.30 -35.20 -41.49
C THR A 41 45.25 -36.04 -40.20
N PHE A 42 44.66 -37.24 -40.25
CA PHE A 42 44.50 -38.15 -39.11
C PHE A 42 45.38 -39.41 -39.20
N GLY A 43 46.29 -39.48 -40.18
CA GLY A 43 47.25 -40.58 -40.32
C GLY A 43 47.23 -41.26 -41.69
N THR A 44 48.03 -42.31 -41.79
CA THR A 44 48.32 -43.04 -43.03
C THR A 44 47.38 -44.24 -43.18
N LEU A 45 46.52 -44.23 -44.19
CA LEU A 45 45.62 -45.33 -44.53
C LEU A 45 46.30 -46.25 -45.54
N THR A 46 46.35 -47.56 -45.30
CA THR A 46 46.96 -48.56 -46.21
C THR A 46 45.91 -49.60 -46.64
N GLY A 47 46.00 -50.07 -47.88
CA GLY A 47 45.08 -51.08 -48.42
C GLY A 47 44.78 -50.90 -49.91
N LYS A 48 44.23 -51.95 -50.52
CA LYS A 48 43.89 -51.99 -51.96
C LYS A 48 42.70 -51.09 -52.34
N GLU A 49 41.80 -50.83 -51.39
CA GLU A 49 40.66 -49.94 -51.52
C GLU A 49 40.55 -49.11 -50.23
N ILE A 50 40.62 -47.78 -50.34
CA ILE A 50 40.58 -46.85 -49.21
C ILE A 50 39.28 -46.05 -49.31
N THR A 51 38.38 -46.24 -48.35
CA THR A 51 37.15 -45.43 -48.20
C THR A 51 37.30 -44.52 -46.99
N ILE A 52 37.19 -43.20 -47.21
CA ILE A 52 37.17 -42.22 -46.13
C ILE A 52 35.70 -42.00 -45.76
N PRO A 53 35.26 -42.31 -44.52
CA PRO A 53 33.87 -42.09 -44.13
C PRO A 53 33.55 -40.60 -44.12
N GLU A 54 32.39 -40.23 -44.69
CA GLU A 54 31.89 -38.86 -44.62
C GLU A 54 31.41 -38.55 -43.19
N GLN A 55 31.92 -37.47 -42.61
CA GLN A 55 31.43 -36.93 -41.36
C GLN A 55 30.54 -35.72 -41.65
N SER A 56 29.30 -35.75 -41.15
CA SER A 56 28.35 -34.65 -41.27
C SER A 56 28.02 -34.08 -39.89
N LEU A 57 27.89 -32.75 -39.82
CA LEU A 57 27.46 -32.01 -38.63
C LEU A 57 26.12 -31.34 -38.97
N VAL A 58 25.07 -31.68 -38.23
CA VAL A 58 23.74 -31.09 -38.40
C VAL A 58 23.26 -30.53 -37.06
N LEU A 59 22.91 -29.25 -37.03
CA LEU A 59 22.25 -28.60 -35.91
C LEU A 59 20.76 -28.45 -36.20
N SER A 60 19.91 -29.03 -35.37
CA SER A 60 18.45 -28.89 -35.44
C SER A 60 17.91 -28.50 -34.08
N GLY A 61 17.51 -27.23 -33.93
CA GLY A 61 17.15 -26.69 -32.62
C GLY A 61 18.37 -26.64 -31.68
N ALA A 62 18.27 -27.27 -30.52
CA ALA A 62 19.36 -27.39 -29.54
C ALA A 62 20.20 -28.68 -29.70
N ASP A 63 19.82 -29.57 -30.63
CA ASP A 63 20.47 -30.87 -30.80
C ASP A 63 21.50 -30.82 -31.93
N LEU A 64 22.77 -31.07 -31.58
CA LEU A 64 23.87 -31.27 -32.53
C LEU A 64 24.09 -32.77 -32.77
N SER A 65 23.86 -33.23 -33.99
CA SER A 65 24.08 -34.62 -34.40
C SER A 65 25.34 -34.76 -35.26
N ILE A 66 26.16 -35.78 -34.95
CA ILE A 66 27.39 -36.11 -35.68
C ILE A 66 27.37 -37.57 -36.12
N THR A 67 27.47 -37.81 -37.42
CA THR A 67 27.60 -39.18 -37.95
C THR A 67 29.01 -39.73 -37.66
N GLY A 68 29.10 -40.97 -37.16
CA GLY A 68 30.38 -41.67 -36.96
C GLY A 68 30.96 -41.69 -35.53
N GLY A 69 30.19 -41.33 -34.50
CA GLY A 69 30.50 -41.70 -33.11
C GLY A 69 31.26 -40.68 -32.26
N ASN A 70 31.34 -39.42 -32.69
CA ASN A 70 31.82 -38.34 -31.81
C ASN A 70 30.65 -37.73 -31.04
N THR A 71 30.79 -37.61 -29.73
CA THR A 71 29.82 -36.92 -28.85
C THR A 71 30.27 -35.47 -28.65
N VAL A 72 29.39 -34.49 -28.86
CA VAL A 72 29.64 -33.10 -28.46
C VAL A 72 28.78 -32.77 -27.26
N ASP A 73 29.44 -32.41 -26.16
CA ASP A 73 28.79 -31.95 -24.94
C ASP A 73 28.41 -30.47 -25.09
N LEU A 74 27.10 -30.20 -25.21
CA LEU A 74 26.54 -28.85 -25.30
C LEU A 74 25.97 -28.35 -23.97
N THR A 75 26.21 -29.05 -22.85
CA THR A 75 25.64 -28.70 -21.53
C THR A 75 25.99 -27.28 -21.10
N ASN A 76 27.12 -26.74 -21.59
CA ASN A 76 27.56 -25.36 -21.32
C ASN A 76 27.17 -24.33 -22.40
N ILE A 77 26.55 -24.75 -23.51
CA ILE A 77 26.19 -23.88 -24.65
C ILE A 77 24.68 -23.62 -24.72
N ILE A 78 23.86 -24.50 -24.16
CA ILE A 78 22.44 -24.19 -23.95
C ILE A 78 22.42 -23.13 -22.83
N PRO A 79 22.04 -21.87 -23.11
CA PRO A 79 21.89 -20.91 -22.04
C PRO A 79 20.87 -21.51 -21.06
N GLU A 80 21.23 -21.58 -19.77
CA GLU A 80 20.21 -21.83 -18.75
C GLU A 80 19.08 -20.85 -19.06
N ILE A 81 17.90 -21.35 -19.41
CA ILE A 81 16.74 -20.49 -19.53
C ILE A 81 16.53 -19.98 -18.12
N ASP A 82 16.93 -18.74 -17.88
CA ASP A 82 16.87 -18.08 -16.57
C ASP A 82 15.40 -17.81 -16.22
N THR A 83 14.67 -18.89 -15.94
CA THR A 83 13.29 -18.85 -15.46
C THR A 83 13.34 -18.52 -13.99
N GLN A 84 13.41 -17.23 -13.69
CA GLN A 84 13.35 -16.75 -12.31
C GLN A 84 11.91 -16.80 -11.82
N THR A 85 11.69 -17.46 -10.69
CA THR A 85 10.43 -17.35 -9.96
C THR A 85 10.57 -16.23 -8.94
N LEU A 86 9.67 -15.25 -8.99
CA LEU A 86 9.60 -14.19 -7.99
C LEU A 86 8.56 -14.57 -6.94
N SER A 87 8.89 -14.41 -5.66
CA SER A 87 7.95 -14.60 -4.55
C SER A 87 8.00 -13.43 -3.60
N LEU A 88 6.84 -13.05 -3.05
CA LEU A 88 6.71 -11.97 -2.07
C LEU A 88 6.16 -12.56 -0.77
N THR A 89 6.96 -12.50 0.30
CA THR A 89 6.52 -12.89 1.65
C THR A 89 6.72 -11.69 2.58
N GLY A 90 5.63 -11.14 3.11
CA GLY A 90 5.68 -9.86 3.82
C GLY A 90 6.18 -8.75 2.89
N THR A 91 7.27 -8.07 3.29
CA THR A 91 7.94 -7.02 2.49
C THR A 91 9.13 -7.55 1.69
N ASN A 92 9.46 -8.84 1.80
CA ASN A 92 10.65 -9.40 1.16
C ASN A 92 10.30 -9.98 -0.21
N LEU A 93 10.83 -9.36 -1.27
CA LEU A 93 10.79 -9.87 -2.63
C LEU A 93 12.00 -10.79 -2.86
N SER A 94 11.75 -12.08 -3.06
CA SER A 94 12.79 -13.09 -3.32
C SER A 94 12.77 -13.50 -4.78
N ILE A 95 13.94 -13.53 -5.41
CA ILE A 95 14.18 -14.00 -6.78
C ILE A 95 14.82 -15.38 -6.66
N ASP A 96 14.24 -16.39 -7.30
CA ASP A 96 14.83 -17.75 -7.29
C ASP A 96 16.26 -17.74 -7.82
N ARG A 97 17.15 -18.45 -7.11
CA ARG A 97 18.63 -18.42 -7.32
C ARG A 97 19.25 -17.01 -7.30
N GLY A 98 18.52 -16.01 -6.82
CA GLY A 98 18.93 -14.61 -6.74
C GLY A 98 18.93 -14.07 -5.32
N ASN A 99 18.89 -12.74 -5.22
CA ASN A 99 18.84 -12.04 -3.94
C ASN A 99 17.41 -11.95 -3.40
N THR A 100 17.32 -11.70 -2.11
CA THR A 100 16.08 -11.20 -1.49
C THR A 100 16.23 -9.72 -1.21
N ILE A 101 15.24 -8.93 -1.62
CA ILE A 101 15.18 -7.48 -1.43
C ILE A 101 14.11 -7.19 -0.39
N ASP A 102 14.47 -6.50 0.68
CA ASP A 102 13.52 -5.99 1.66
C ASP A 102 12.92 -4.66 1.18
N LEU A 103 11.60 -4.66 0.98
CA LEU A 103 10.83 -3.51 0.54
C LEU A 103 10.17 -2.74 1.69
N ALA A 104 10.46 -3.06 2.96
CA ALA A 104 9.79 -2.45 4.11
C ALA A 104 9.89 -0.92 4.13
N ASN A 105 11.04 -0.37 3.72
CA ASN A 105 11.26 1.08 3.69
C ASN A 105 10.69 1.77 2.44
N LEU A 106 10.21 1.00 1.45
CA LEU A 106 9.61 1.51 0.21
C LEU A 106 8.09 1.65 0.32
N ILE A 107 7.47 0.99 1.30
CA ILE A 107 6.05 1.14 1.60
C ILE A 107 5.97 2.19 2.71
N PRO A 108 5.69 3.47 2.40
CA PRO A 108 5.38 4.43 3.45
C PRO A 108 4.20 3.89 4.25
N ASP A 109 4.20 4.12 5.56
CA ASP A 109 3.11 3.74 6.45
C ASP A 109 1.82 4.43 5.99
N ILE A 110 1.06 3.73 5.15
CA ILE A 110 -0.18 4.21 4.53
C ILE A 110 -1.32 4.30 5.55
N ASP A 111 -1.13 3.71 6.74
CA ASP A 111 -2.12 3.70 7.81
C ASP A 111 -1.86 4.78 8.87
N ALA A 112 -0.66 5.39 8.88
CA ALA A 112 -0.34 6.53 9.72
C ALA A 112 -1.03 7.81 9.22
N GLN A 113 -2.31 7.98 9.59
CA GLN A 113 -3.05 9.21 9.33
C GLN A 113 -2.94 10.17 10.49
N THR A 114 -2.58 11.43 10.21
CA THR A 114 -2.72 12.51 11.19
C THR A 114 -4.11 13.13 11.06
N LEU A 115 -4.85 13.15 12.16
CA LEU A 115 -6.16 13.80 12.24
C LEU A 115 -6.00 15.17 12.88
N THR A 116 -6.47 16.23 12.21
CA THR A 116 -6.45 17.59 12.73
C THR A 116 -7.88 18.12 12.83
N PHE A 117 -8.26 18.63 13.99
CA PHE A 117 -9.56 19.25 14.21
C PHE A 117 -9.40 20.76 14.36
N SER A 118 -10.12 21.53 13.55
CA SER A 118 -10.10 23.00 13.60
C SER A 118 -11.48 23.57 13.26
N GLY A 119 -12.03 24.38 14.16
CA GLY A 119 -13.42 24.86 14.06
C GLY A 119 -14.38 23.68 14.10
N THR A 120 -15.12 23.46 13.01
CA THR A 120 -16.02 22.30 12.81
C THR A 120 -15.45 21.26 11.85
N ASN A 121 -14.24 21.47 11.33
CA ASN A 121 -13.67 20.62 10.29
C ASN A 121 -12.70 19.60 10.89
N LEU A 122 -12.93 18.33 10.58
CA LEU A 122 -11.99 17.24 10.82
C LEU A 122 -11.22 16.96 9.53
N SER A 123 -9.94 17.30 9.51
CA SER A 123 -9.05 17.07 8.36
C SER A 123 -8.24 15.79 8.58
N ILE A 124 -8.26 14.91 7.57
CA ILE A 124 -7.47 13.68 7.53
C ILE A 124 -6.26 13.93 6.64
N ASP A 125 -5.04 13.72 7.14
CA ASP A 125 -3.83 13.89 6.33
C ASP A 125 -3.89 13.02 5.06
N ARG A 126 -3.58 13.61 3.91
CA ARG A 126 -3.72 13.01 2.57
C ARG A 126 -5.13 12.47 2.26
N GLY A 127 -6.14 12.86 3.04
CA GLY A 127 -7.53 12.45 2.91
C GLY A 127 -8.46 13.63 2.69
N ASN A 128 -9.72 13.45 3.08
CA ASN A 128 -10.75 14.49 2.99
C ASN A 128 -10.80 15.34 4.26
N THR A 129 -11.46 16.48 4.15
CA THR A 129 -11.98 17.24 5.28
C THR A 129 -13.46 16.91 5.46
N VAL A 130 -13.86 16.55 6.67
CA VAL A 130 -15.26 16.32 7.04
C VAL A 130 -15.76 17.52 7.82
N ASP A 131 -16.83 18.16 7.33
CA ASP A 131 -17.52 19.22 8.08
C ASP A 131 -18.49 18.61 9.09
N LEU A 132 -18.23 18.88 10.36
CA LEU A 132 -19.03 18.45 11.50
C LEU A 132 -19.90 19.59 12.06
N SER A 133 -20.10 20.68 11.31
CA SER A 133 -20.90 21.84 11.74
C SER A 133 -22.35 21.46 12.07
N SER A 134 -22.87 20.43 11.42
CA SER A 134 -24.20 19.85 11.71
C SER A 134 -24.33 19.24 13.11
N LEU A 135 -23.23 18.97 13.81
CA LEU A 135 -23.24 18.46 15.19
C LEU A 135 -23.30 19.59 16.23
N ASN A 136 -23.15 20.85 15.82
CA ASN A 136 -23.24 21.97 16.75
C ASN A 136 -24.68 22.15 17.21
N GLN A 137 -24.87 22.13 18.54
CA GLN A 137 -26.16 22.41 19.15
C GLN A 137 -26.29 23.90 19.47
N THR A 138 -27.46 24.44 19.24
CA THR A 138 -27.88 25.77 19.70
C THR A 138 -28.80 25.61 20.91
N LEU A 139 -28.64 26.52 21.88
CA LEU A 139 -29.49 26.59 23.06
C LEU A 139 -30.35 27.84 22.99
N SER A 140 -31.63 27.70 23.28
CA SER A 140 -32.55 28.85 23.37
C SER A 140 -33.48 28.68 24.57
N VAL A 141 -33.86 29.79 25.19
CA VAL A 141 -34.79 29.81 26.32
C VAL A 141 -36.02 30.60 25.91
N SER A 142 -37.20 30.03 26.11
CA SER A 142 -38.49 30.71 25.95
C SER A 142 -39.37 30.41 27.16
N GLY A 143 -39.75 31.44 27.90
CA GLY A 143 -40.40 31.24 29.20
C GLY A 143 -39.48 30.45 30.15
N THR A 144 -39.96 29.31 30.62
CA THR A 144 -39.22 28.38 31.49
C THR A 144 -38.62 27.19 30.73
N GLU A 145 -38.75 27.15 29.40
CA GLU A 145 -38.29 26.03 28.59
C GLU A 145 -36.91 26.32 27.99
N LEU A 146 -35.90 25.51 28.32
CA LEU A 146 -34.61 25.47 27.65
C LEU A 146 -34.66 24.44 26.51
N SER A 147 -34.66 24.90 25.26
CA SER A 147 -34.62 24.05 24.07
C SER A 147 -33.18 23.85 23.60
N VAL A 148 -32.79 22.59 23.36
CA VAL A 148 -31.54 22.19 22.68
C VAL A 148 -31.87 21.82 21.23
N SER A 149 -31.23 22.43 20.24
CA SER A 149 -31.46 22.04 18.84
C SER A 149 -31.10 20.58 18.59
N ASP A 150 -31.96 19.88 17.85
CA ASP A 150 -31.89 18.43 17.61
C ASP A 150 -31.86 17.60 18.90
N GLY A 151 -32.30 18.19 20.02
CA GLY A 151 -32.34 17.58 21.33
C GLY A 151 -33.70 17.73 22.00
N ASN A 152 -33.70 17.61 23.32
CA ASN A 152 -34.90 17.76 24.13
C ASN A 152 -35.09 19.21 24.58
N THR A 153 -36.30 19.50 25.04
CA THR A 153 -36.61 20.66 25.87
C THR A 153 -36.50 20.26 27.34
N VAL A 154 -35.88 21.11 28.15
CA VAL A 154 -35.82 20.98 29.61
C VAL A 154 -36.74 22.03 30.22
N ASP A 155 -37.71 21.59 31.02
CA ASP A 155 -38.54 22.49 31.80
C ASP A 155 -37.79 22.95 33.05
N LEU A 156 -37.61 24.25 33.15
CA LEU A 156 -36.96 24.95 34.25
C LEU A 156 -37.97 25.69 35.14
N ALA A 157 -39.27 25.37 35.07
CA ALA A 157 -40.31 26.06 35.84
C ALA A 157 -40.05 26.06 37.34
N PHE A 158 -39.40 25.02 37.88
CA PHE A 158 -39.01 24.98 39.29
C PHE A 158 -38.07 26.13 39.68
N LEU A 159 -37.23 26.63 38.75
CA LEU A 159 -36.37 27.80 39.00
C LEU A 159 -37.16 29.11 39.03
N ALA A 160 -38.36 29.14 38.42
CA ALA A 160 -39.24 30.31 38.43
C ALA A 160 -40.12 30.36 39.68
N GLU A 161 -40.49 29.21 40.26
CA GLU A 161 -41.21 29.14 41.55
C GLU A 161 -40.36 29.59 42.75
N GLU A 162 -39.03 29.62 42.58
CA GLU A 162 -38.05 30.12 43.55
C GLU A 162 -37.72 31.61 43.38
N LEU A 163 -38.40 32.33 42.47
CA LEU A 163 -38.37 33.78 42.45
C LEU A 163 -39.36 34.29 43.51
N ASP A 164 -38.96 35.32 44.28
CA ASP A 164 -39.66 35.89 45.44
C ASP A 164 -41.08 36.43 45.16
N ASP A 165 -42.01 35.61 44.66
CA ASP A 165 -43.43 35.92 44.49
C ASP A 165 -44.13 35.83 45.85
N GLN A 166 -43.74 36.75 46.73
CA GLN A 166 -44.34 36.93 48.03
C GLN A 166 -45.52 37.90 47.91
N THR A 167 -46.69 37.45 48.35
CA THR A 167 -47.82 38.34 48.61
C THR A 167 -47.75 38.81 50.05
N LEU A 168 -47.85 40.13 50.24
CA LEU A 168 -47.93 40.76 51.56
C LEU A 168 -49.40 41.05 51.88
N SER A 169 -49.86 40.65 53.06
CA SER A 169 -51.19 40.99 53.56
C SER A 169 -51.14 41.44 55.01
N LEU A 170 -51.97 42.43 55.36
CA LEU A 170 -52.07 42.96 56.71
C LEU A 170 -53.45 42.64 57.27
N SER A 171 -53.50 41.93 58.40
CA SER A 171 -54.73 41.64 59.14
C SER A 171 -54.57 42.08 60.59
N GLY A 172 -55.26 43.15 60.97
CA GLY A 172 -55.00 43.81 62.25
C GLY A 172 -53.57 44.36 62.26
N SER A 173 -52.74 43.85 63.16
CA SER A 173 -51.33 44.24 63.29
C SER A 173 -50.35 43.19 62.76
N ASP A 174 -50.85 42.09 62.17
CA ASP A 174 -50.01 41.02 61.67
C ASP A 174 -49.77 41.19 60.17
N LEU A 175 -48.51 41.44 59.79
CA LEU A 175 -48.06 41.44 58.40
C LEU A 175 -47.67 40.02 58.00
N SER A 176 -48.51 39.36 57.20
CA SER A 176 -48.25 38.03 56.66
C SER A 176 -47.53 38.12 55.31
N ILE A 177 -46.43 37.40 55.18
CA ILE A 177 -45.62 37.25 53.96
C ILE A 177 -45.84 35.82 53.45
N SER A 178 -46.43 35.63 52.26
CA SER A 178 -46.63 34.27 51.73
C SER A 178 -45.28 33.57 51.52
N ASN A 179 -45.22 32.28 51.88
CA ASN A 179 -43.97 31.49 51.90
C ASN A 179 -42.87 32.09 52.82
N GLY A 180 -43.23 33.04 53.69
CA GLY A 180 -42.35 33.69 54.65
C GLY A 180 -42.91 33.67 56.07
N ASN A 181 -42.53 34.66 56.87
CA ASN A 181 -42.97 34.79 58.25
C ASN A 181 -44.22 35.68 58.36
N THR A 182 -44.87 35.63 59.52
CA THR A 182 -45.77 36.70 59.97
C THR A 182 -44.99 37.61 60.92
N VAL A 183 -45.06 38.91 60.68
CA VAL A 183 -44.42 39.94 61.52
C VAL A 183 -45.50 40.62 62.36
N ASP A 184 -45.38 40.53 63.69
CA ASP A 184 -46.27 41.21 64.62
C ASP A 184 -45.86 42.69 64.75
N LEU A 185 -46.73 43.58 64.28
CA LEU A 185 -46.58 45.03 64.34
C LEU A 185 -47.41 45.67 65.47
N SER A 186 -47.97 44.89 66.39
CA SER A 186 -48.81 45.39 67.48
C SER A 186 -48.08 46.38 68.38
N SER A 187 -46.78 46.17 68.59
CA SER A 187 -45.89 47.10 69.30
C SER A 187 -45.72 48.47 68.63
N MET A 188 -46.12 48.63 67.37
CA MET A 188 -46.08 49.90 66.64
C MET A 188 -47.43 50.64 66.67
N SER A 189 -48.49 49.99 67.18
CA SER A 189 -49.83 50.58 67.24
C SER A 189 -49.93 51.57 68.39
N GLN A 190 -50.21 52.83 68.06
CA GLN A 190 -50.48 53.86 69.06
C GLN A 190 -51.96 54.04 69.27
N THR A 191 -52.36 54.26 70.51
CA THR A 191 -53.74 54.56 70.88
C THR A 191 -53.84 56.01 71.35
N LEU A 192 -54.87 56.70 70.86
CA LEU A 192 -55.24 58.03 71.31
C LEU A 192 -56.48 57.91 72.18
N SER A 193 -56.39 58.39 73.42
CA SER A 193 -57.52 58.43 74.35
C SER A 193 -57.78 59.86 74.79
N VAL A 194 -59.05 60.24 74.88
CA VAL A 194 -59.49 61.51 75.46
C VAL A 194 -60.43 61.21 76.61
N SER A 195 -60.10 61.72 77.79
CA SER A 195 -60.92 61.61 78.99
C SER A 195 -61.07 62.98 79.63
N GLY A 196 -62.28 63.54 79.58
CA GLY A 196 -62.54 64.92 80.00
C GLY A 196 -61.77 65.92 79.13
N THR A 197 -60.82 66.64 79.72
CA THR A 197 -59.94 67.61 79.03
C THR A 197 -58.53 67.09 78.80
N GLU A 198 -58.25 65.83 79.15
CA GLU A 198 -56.93 65.22 78.96
C GLU A 198 -56.90 64.34 77.71
N MET A 199 -55.85 64.50 76.93
CA MET A 199 -55.52 63.66 75.78
C MET A 199 -54.25 62.88 76.10
N THR A 200 -54.26 61.56 75.89
CA THR A 200 -53.12 60.66 76.13
C THR A 200 -52.84 59.85 74.86
N ILE A 201 -51.56 59.71 74.51
CA ILE A 201 -51.07 58.88 73.40
C ILE A 201 -50.22 57.76 74.00
N SER A 202 -50.54 56.50 73.71
CA SER A 202 -49.71 55.37 74.15
C SER A 202 -48.35 55.39 73.45
N ASP A 203 -47.30 55.02 74.18
CA ASP A 203 -45.90 54.99 73.71
C ASP A 203 -45.31 56.34 73.26
N GLY A 204 -46.00 57.45 73.58
CA GLY A 204 -45.40 58.75 73.86
C GLY A 204 -44.62 59.41 72.71
N ASN A 205 -45.17 59.43 71.50
CA ASN A 205 -44.63 60.31 70.46
C ASN A 205 -44.89 61.79 70.76
N THR A 206 -43.97 62.65 70.32
CA THR A 206 -44.09 64.10 70.43
C THR A 206 -45.20 64.61 69.51
N VAL A 207 -46.18 65.31 70.07
CA VAL A 207 -47.14 66.13 69.29
C VAL A 207 -46.58 67.54 69.24
N ASP A 208 -46.19 68.00 68.05
CA ASP A 208 -45.94 69.41 67.80
C ASP A 208 -47.28 70.07 67.47
N LEU A 209 -47.70 71.05 68.28
CA LEU A 209 -49.02 71.69 68.22
C LEU A 209 -49.00 72.98 67.41
#